data_AF-A0A957N833-F1
#
_entry.id   AF-A0A957N833-F1
#
_cell.length_a   1.000
_cell.length_b   1.000
_cell.length_c   1.000
_cell.angle_alpha   90.00
_cell.angle_beta   90.00
_cell.angle_gamma   90.00
#
_symmetry.space_group_name_H-M   'P 1'
#
loop_
_entity.id
_entity.type
_entity.pdbx_description
1 polymer ?
#
loop_
_entity_poly.entity_id
_entity_poly.type
_entity_poly.pdbx_seq_one_letter_code
_entity_poly.pdbx_strand_id
1 'polypeptide(L)'
;MMEQTGTDDMPTWPDALEAPTPAAVEALLHTFWDVLTQVGDRLVRAELLLADEAIGELRRTVLAMMLALNGIRRPPATEHLNGYLGASQRQAMERTLYRADPGREGMIGQAVALVVIYRWYAPQLAAHFGFTEPAAREAAVLQQLEATLFDWPAAITTD
;
A
#
# COMPACT_ATOMS: atom_id res chain seq x y z
N MET A 1 -19.73 27.71 42.04
CA MET A 1 -19.54 26.39 42.70
C MET A 1 -20.69 25.52 42.21
N MET A 2 -20.55 24.58 41.28
CA MET A 2 -19.40 23.82 40.79
C MET A 2 -19.52 23.63 39.27
N GLU A 3 -18.39 23.75 38.57
CA GLU A 3 -18.20 23.25 37.20
C GLU A 3 -18.35 21.73 37.20
N GLN A 4 -19.23 21.20 36.36
CA GLN A 4 -19.17 19.79 35.98
C GLN A 4 -18.22 19.68 34.79
N THR A 5 -16.98 19.29 35.06
CA THR A 5 -16.02 18.87 34.06
C THR A 5 -16.47 17.53 33.48
N GLY A 6 -17.07 17.58 32.29
CA GLY A 6 -17.24 16.39 31.45
C GLY A 6 -15.86 15.82 31.16
N THR A 7 -15.56 14.68 31.77
CA THR A 7 -14.43 13.85 31.37
C THR A 7 -14.87 13.18 30.08
N ASP A 8 -14.48 13.81 28.98
CA ASP A 8 -14.64 13.31 27.63
C ASP A 8 -13.88 11.98 27.56
N ASP A 9 -14.63 10.89 27.52
CA ASP A 9 -14.11 9.52 27.52
C ASP A 9 -13.43 9.30 26.16
N MET A 10 -12.13 9.61 26.09
CA MET A 10 -11.37 9.45 24.86
C MET A 10 -11.48 7.99 24.41
N PRO A 11 -11.76 7.73 23.12
CA PRO A 11 -11.86 6.37 22.62
C PRO A 11 -10.55 5.64 22.92
N THR A 12 -10.64 4.58 23.71
CA THR A 12 -9.49 3.73 24.03
C THR A 12 -9.19 2.90 22.78
N TRP A 13 -8.17 3.29 22.03
CA TRP A 13 -7.71 2.49 20.90
C TRP A 13 -7.20 1.14 21.40
N PRO A 14 -7.53 0.02 20.71
CA PRO A 14 -7.17 -1.31 21.20
C PRO A 14 -5.66 -1.60 21.09
N ASP A 15 -4.95 -0.87 20.23
CA ASP A 15 -3.50 -0.92 20.08
C ASP A 15 -2.83 0.36 20.60
N ALA A 16 -1.58 0.24 21.05
CA ALA A 16 -0.71 1.38 21.31
C ALA A 16 -0.28 2.00 19.96
N LEU A 17 -0.83 3.16 19.64
CA LEU A 17 -0.57 3.86 18.38
C LEU A 17 0.65 4.76 18.49
N GLU A 18 1.53 4.68 17.49
CA GLU A 18 2.70 5.56 17.34
C GLU A 18 2.57 6.36 16.04
N ALA A 19 3.12 7.57 16.02
CA ALA A 19 3.22 8.34 14.79
C ALA A 19 4.30 7.75 13.85
N PRO A 20 4.07 7.74 12.52
CA PRO A 20 5.10 7.38 11.57
C PRO A 20 6.19 8.46 11.51
N THR A 21 7.42 8.07 11.17
CA THR A 21 8.50 9.02 10.88
C THR A 21 8.60 9.29 9.38
N PRO A 22 9.06 10.48 8.94
CA PRO A 22 9.25 10.76 7.51
C PRO A 22 10.12 9.71 6.81
N ALA A 23 11.23 9.31 7.44
CA ALA A 23 12.13 8.29 6.89
C ALA A 23 11.47 6.91 6.75
N ALA A 24 10.60 6.51 7.68
CA ALA A 24 9.86 5.26 7.57
C ALA A 24 8.85 5.31 6.41
N VAL A 25 8.19 6.45 6.20
CA VAL A 25 7.24 6.64 5.10
C VAL A 25 7.95 6.64 3.75
N GLU A 26 9.08 7.34 3.63
CA GLU A 26 9.91 7.31 2.44
C GLU A 26 10.35 5.87 2.12
N ALA A 27 10.78 5.11 3.13
CA ALA A 27 11.14 3.70 2.97
C ALA A 27 9.97 2.83 2.47
N LEU A 28 8.72 3.12 2.85
CA LEU A 28 7.54 2.41 2.32
C LEU A 28 7.39 2.65 0.81
N LEU A 29 7.57 3.90 0.34
CA LEU A 29 7.48 4.22 -1.08
C LEU A 29 8.54 3.48 -1.90
N HIS A 30 9.76 3.40 -1.36
CA HIS A 30 10.83 2.62 -1.96
C HIS A 30 10.51 1.12 -1.97
N THR A 31 10.09 0.58 -0.83
CA THR A 31 9.78 -0.85 -0.65
C THR A 31 8.71 -1.30 -1.64
N PHE A 32 7.69 -0.48 -1.89
CA PHE A 32 6.63 -0.79 -2.85
C PHE A 32 7.22 -1.17 -4.23
N TRP A 33 8.09 -0.33 -4.78
CA TRP A 33 8.69 -0.57 -6.09
C TRP A 33 9.67 -1.75 -6.09
N ASP A 34 10.42 -1.95 -5.00
CA ASP A 34 11.32 -3.10 -4.85
C ASP A 34 10.56 -4.43 -4.85
N VAL A 35 9.44 -4.48 -4.16
CA VAL A 35 8.60 -5.68 -4.11
C VAL A 35 7.88 -5.87 -5.45
N LEU A 36 7.48 -4.80 -6.13
CA LEU A 36 6.84 -4.90 -7.44
C LEU A 36 7.79 -5.49 -8.49
N THR A 37 9.06 -5.10 -8.49
CA THR A 37 10.08 -5.74 -9.33
C THR A 37 10.17 -7.24 -9.05
N GLN A 38 10.15 -7.63 -7.78
CA GLN A 38 10.17 -9.05 -7.40
C GLN A 38 8.92 -9.80 -7.88
N VAL A 39 7.73 -9.18 -7.86
CA VAL A 39 6.53 -9.77 -8.48
C VAL A 39 6.80 -10.05 -9.95
N GLY A 40 7.33 -9.08 -10.69
CA GLY A 40 7.70 -9.24 -12.10
C GLY A 40 8.61 -10.44 -12.36
N ASP A 41 9.74 -10.49 -11.65
CA ASP A 41 10.72 -11.57 -11.77
C ASP A 41 10.13 -12.96 -11.47
N ARG A 42 9.28 -13.04 -10.44
CA ARG A 42 8.62 -14.30 -10.03
C ARG A 42 7.59 -14.74 -11.08
N LEU A 43 6.83 -13.81 -11.67
CA LEU A 43 5.86 -14.10 -12.73
C LEU A 43 6.52 -14.58 -14.03
N VAL A 44 7.66 -13.99 -14.41
CA VAL A 44 8.49 -14.46 -15.54
C VAL A 44 8.92 -15.90 -15.32
N ARG A 45 9.35 -16.23 -14.11
CA ARG A 45 9.79 -17.58 -13.72
C ARG A 45 8.64 -18.57 -13.42
N ALA A 46 7.38 -18.14 -13.55
CA ALA A 46 6.20 -18.92 -13.18
C ALA A 46 6.17 -19.39 -11.71
N GLU A 47 6.86 -18.68 -10.82
CA GLU A 47 6.89 -18.93 -9.37
C GLU A 47 5.65 -18.33 -8.70
N LEU A 48 4.46 -18.85 -9.04
CA LEU A 48 3.18 -18.22 -8.68
C LEU A 48 2.98 -18.06 -7.17
N LEU A 49 3.39 -19.03 -6.36
CA LEU A 49 3.26 -18.94 -4.90
C LEU A 49 4.14 -17.83 -4.31
N LEU A 50 5.36 -17.68 -4.83
CA LEU A 50 6.24 -16.58 -4.42
C LEU A 50 5.68 -15.24 -4.93
N ALA A 51 5.11 -15.20 -6.13
CA ALA A 51 4.47 -13.99 -6.65
C ALA A 51 3.29 -13.56 -5.75
N ASP A 52 2.44 -14.50 -5.34
CA ASP A 52 1.33 -14.28 -4.40
C ASP A 52 1.82 -13.71 -3.06
N GLU A 53 2.91 -14.26 -2.51
CA GLU A 53 3.53 -13.77 -1.28
C GLU A 53 4.03 -12.31 -1.43
N ALA A 54 4.68 -11.98 -2.55
CA ALA A 54 5.11 -10.60 -2.83
C ALA A 54 3.92 -9.65 -3.03
N ILE A 55 2.83 -10.08 -3.67
CA ILE A 55 1.60 -9.28 -3.76
C ILE A 55 1.03 -9.03 -2.35
N GLY A 56 1.09 -10.03 -1.47
CA GLY A 56 0.77 -9.85 -0.05
C GLY A 56 1.62 -8.78 0.62
N GLU A 57 2.92 -8.71 0.32
CA GLU A 57 3.83 -7.68 0.83
C GLU A 57 3.52 -6.28 0.26
N LEU A 58 3.23 -6.17 -1.05
CA LEU A 58 2.76 -4.92 -1.65
C LEU A 58 1.50 -4.42 -0.93
N ARG A 59 0.55 -5.31 -0.67
CA ARG A 59 -0.69 -4.99 0.04
C ARG A 59 -0.38 -4.48 1.46
N ARG A 60 0.54 -5.12 2.19
CA ARG A 60 0.99 -4.67 3.50
C ARG A 60 1.65 -3.29 3.46
N THR A 61 2.44 -3.02 2.42
CA THR A 61 3.13 -1.74 2.20
C THR A 61 2.11 -0.62 1.96
N VAL A 62 1.16 -0.83 1.06
CA VAL A 62 0.08 0.12 0.77
C VAL A 62 -0.81 0.36 2.01
N LEU A 63 -1.11 -0.67 2.80
CA LEU A 63 -1.80 -0.49 4.08
C LEU A 63 -1.01 0.40 5.04
N ALA A 64 0.30 0.19 5.17
CA ALA A 64 1.14 1.03 6.01
C ALA A 64 1.18 2.48 5.50
N MET A 65 1.16 2.71 4.18
CA MET A 65 1.03 4.04 3.57
C MET A 65 -0.30 4.72 3.94
N MET A 66 -1.42 4.00 3.83
CA MET A 66 -2.74 4.53 4.21
C MET A 66 -2.80 4.91 5.68
N LEU A 67 -2.26 4.06 6.56
CA LEU A 67 -2.21 4.32 8.00
C LEU A 67 -1.29 5.50 8.32
N ALA A 68 -0.15 5.60 7.63
CA ALA A 68 0.77 6.72 7.83
C ALA A 68 0.11 8.06 7.48
N LEU A 69 -0.71 8.10 6.43
CA LEU A 69 -1.50 9.30 6.09
C LEU A 69 -2.56 9.62 7.15
N ASN A 70 -3.09 8.60 7.84
CA ASN A 70 -3.97 8.75 9.01
C ASN A 70 -3.19 9.12 10.29
N GLY A 71 -1.87 9.35 10.21
CA GLY A 71 -1.02 9.71 11.34
C GLY A 71 -0.57 8.53 12.21
N ILE A 72 -0.76 7.29 11.74
CA ILE A 72 -0.53 6.07 12.53
C ILE A 72 0.52 5.19 11.83
N ARG A 73 1.56 4.80 12.55
CA ARG A 73 2.42 3.69 12.14
C ARG A 73 1.66 2.38 12.35
N ARG A 74 1.64 1.51 11.33
CA ARG A 74 1.00 0.19 11.41
C ARG A 74 1.46 -0.56 12.67
N PRO A 75 0.54 -0.95 13.58
CA PRO A 75 0.92 -1.74 14.75
C PRO A 75 1.41 -3.13 14.31
N PRO A 76 2.47 -3.68 14.91
CA PRO A 76 3.12 -4.90 14.43
C PRO A 76 2.25 -6.16 14.54
N ALA A 77 1.28 -6.19 15.46
CA ALA A 77 0.43 -7.35 15.74
C ALA A 77 -1.06 -6.98 15.87
N THR A 78 -1.52 -5.95 15.14
CA THR A 78 -2.92 -5.51 15.24
C THR A 78 -3.91 -6.59 14.80
N GLU A 79 -4.92 -6.83 15.64
CA GLU A 79 -6.10 -7.63 15.31
C GLU A 79 -7.27 -6.76 14.78
N HIS A 80 -7.07 -5.44 14.76
CA HIS A 80 -8.13 -4.44 14.54
C HIS A 80 -7.88 -3.53 13.33
N LEU A 81 -7.14 -4.02 12.32
CA LEU A 81 -6.72 -3.23 11.16
C LEU A 81 -7.85 -2.42 10.50
N ASN A 82 -9.04 -3.00 10.35
CA ASN A 82 -10.20 -2.34 9.74
C ASN A 82 -10.69 -1.11 10.51
N GLY A 83 -10.42 -1.03 11.82
CA GLY A 83 -10.77 0.10 12.68
C GLY A 83 -9.92 1.34 12.42
N TYR A 84 -8.74 1.18 11.81
CA TYR A 84 -7.81 2.28 11.51
C TYR A 84 -7.94 2.86 10.09
N LEU A 85 -8.85 2.29 9.28
CA LEU A 85 -9.05 2.66 7.89
C LEU A 85 -10.43 3.30 7.72
N GLY A 86 -10.49 4.40 6.97
CA GLY A 86 -11.73 4.98 6.48
C GLY A 86 -12.46 4.03 5.51
N ALA A 87 -13.76 4.28 5.27
CA ALA A 87 -14.58 3.40 4.43
C ALA A 87 -14.03 3.26 2.99
N SER A 88 -13.55 4.35 2.38
CA SER A 88 -12.95 4.34 1.04
C SER A 88 -11.61 3.59 1.01
N GLN A 89 -10.76 3.78 2.03
CA GLN A 89 -9.50 3.04 2.18
C GLN A 89 -9.76 1.54 2.26
N ARG A 90 -10.70 1.11 3.11
CA ARG A 90 -11.08 -0.31 3.21
C ARG A 90 -11.56 -0.86 1.88
N GLN A 91 -12.49 -0.16 1.23
CA GLN A 91 -13.03 -0.61 -0.05
C GLN A 91 -11.94 -0.73 -1.13
N ALA A 92 -11.00 0.21 -1.20
CA ALA A 92 -9.87 0.14 -2.11
C ALA A 92 -9.01 -1.10 -1.85
N MET A 93 -8.70 -1.39 -0.58
CA MET A 93 -7.90 -2.57 -0.20
C MET A 93 -8.64 -3.89 -0.46
N GLU A 94 -9.93 -3.96 -0.14
CA GLU A 94 -10.76 -5.14 -0.37
C GLU A 94 -10.84 -5.51 -1.86
N ARG A 95 -10.89 -4.51 -2.75
CA ARG A 95 -10.84 -4.76 -4.20
C ARG A 95 -9.55 -5.43 -4.65
N THR A 96 -8.43 -5.22 -3.95
CA THR A 96 -7.15 -5.89 -4.25
C THR A 96 -7.10 -7.35 -3.80
N LEU A 97 -8.07 -7.83 -3.01
CA LEU A 97 -8.16 -9.22 -2.58
C LEU A 97 -8.80 -10.11 -3.64
N TYR A 98 -9.67 -9.52 -4.46
CA TYR A 98 -10.34 -10.26 -5.52
C TYR A 98 -9.37 -10.60 -6.64
N ARG A 99 -9.49 -11.82 -7.18
CA ARG A 99 -8.89 -12.26 -8.44
C ARG A 99 -9.87 -13.13 -9.18
N ALA A 100 -10.02 -12.90 -10.49
CA ALA A 100 -10.87 -13.74 -11.34
C ALA A 100 -10.23 -15.11 -11.63
N ASP A 101 -8.90 -15.18 -11.60
CA ASP A 101 -8.09 -16.36 -11.89
C ASP A 101 -6.87 -16.41 -10.94
N PRO A 102 -6.45 -17.59 -10.43
CA PRO A 102 -5.25 -17.73 -9.60
C PRO A 102 -3.92 -17.70 -10.37
N GLY A 103 -3.94 -17.63 -11.70
CA GLY A 103 -2.77 -17.59 -12.55
C GLY A 103 -2.17 -16.18 -12.72
N ARG A 104 -1.24 -16.08 -13.67
CA ARG A 104 -0.45 -14.87 -13.94
C ARG A 104 -1.32 -13.65 -14.21
N GLU A 105 -2.35 -13.77 -15.02
CA GLU A 105 -3.22 -12.66 -15.40
C GLU A 105 -3.91 -12.04 -14.18
N GLY A 106 -4.49 -12.87 -13.31
CA GLY A 106 -5.10 -12.40 -12.07
C GLY A 106 -4.10 -11.71 -11.14
N MET A 107 -2.87 -12.22 -11.05
CA MET A 107 -1.78 -11.62 -10.26
C MET A 107 -1.33 -10.27 -10.83
N ILE A 108 -1.23 -10.13 -12.16
CA ILE A 108 -0.96 -8.85 -12.82
C ILE A 108 -2.07 -7.85 -12.49
N GLY A 109 -3.34 -8.26 -12.59
CA GLY A 109 -4.48 -7.41 -12.23
C GLY A 109 -4.40 -6.89 -10.79
N GLN A 110 -4.03 -7.74 -9.83
CA GLN A 110 -3.83 -7.33 -8.43
C GLN A 110 -2.67 -6.35 -8.26
N ALA A 111 -1.53 -6.61 -8.90
CA ALA A 111 -0.36 -5.73 -8.85
C ALA A 111 -0.68 -4.35 -9.45
N VAL A 112 -1.37 -4.30 -10.59
CA VAL A 112 -1.82 -3.06 -11.23
C VAL A 112 -2.78 -2.29 -10.33
N ALA A 113 -3.76 -2.94 -9.70
CA ALA A 113 -4.65 -2.28 -8.74
C ALA A 113 -3.87 -1.66 -7.56
N LEU A 114 -2.83 -2.34 -7.07
CA LEU A 114 -1.97 -1.80 -6.02
C LEU A 114 -1.12 -0.61 -6.50
N VAL A 115 -0.67 -0.59 -7.76
CA VAL A 115 0.00 0.58 -8.37
C VAL A 115 -0.94 1.78 -8.45
N VAL A 116 -2.20 1.57 -8.85
CA VAL A 116 -3.22 2.65 -8.87
C VAL A 116 -3.40 3.24 -7.48
N ILE A 117 -3.53 2.39 -6.46
CA ILE A 117 -3.65 2.85 -5.08
C ILE A 117 -2.37 3.58 -4.64
N TYR A 118 -1.18 3.03 -4.91
CA TYR A 118 0.09 3.69 -4.61
C TYR A 118 0.12 5.12 -5.16
N ARG A 119 -0.21 5.31 -6.45
CA ARG A 119 -0.20 6.61 -7.13
C ARG A 119 -1.20 7.60 -6.55
N TRP A 120 -2.28 7.11 -5.94
CA TRP A 120 -3.21 7.96 -5.22
C TRP A 120 -2.60 8.48 -3.91
N TYR A 121 -1.89 7.64 -3.15
CA TYR A 121 -1.40 7.96 -1.81
C TYR A 121 0.00 8.58 -1.76
N ALA A 122 0.90 8.24 -2.68
CA ALA A 122 2.28 8.70 -2.66
C ALA A 122 2.42 10.24 -2.70
N PRO A 123 1.68 10.99 -3.55
CA PRO A 123 1.74 12.45 -3.56
C PRO A 123 1.24 13.10 -2.28
N GLN A 124 0.20 12.50 -1.66
CA GLN A 124 -0.35 12.98 -0.39
C GLN A 124 0.64 12.79 0.76
N LEU A 125 1.34 11.66 0.79
CA LEU A 125 2.38 11.37 1.77
C LEU A 125 3.59 12.29 1.58
N ALA A 126 4.04 12.48 0.34
CA ALA A 126 5.13 13.40 0.02
C ALA A 126 4.83 14.83 0.50
N ALA A 127 3.62 15.32 0.23
CA ALA A 127 3.16 16.61 0.71
C ALA A 127 3.07 16.68 2.24
N HIS A 128 2.58 15.62 2.89
CA HIS A 128 2.39 15.58 4.35
C HIS A 128 3.73 15.53 5.12
N PHE A 129 4.70 14.74 4.64
CA PHE A 129 5.98 14.52 5.32
C PHE A 129 7.15 15.34 4.77
N GLY A 130 6.94 16.09 3.67
CA GLY A 130 7.90 17.06 3.14
C GLY A 130 9.07 16.44 2.38
N PHE A 131 8.85 15.33 1.67
CA PHE A 131 9.87 14.68 0.83
C PHE A 131 9.46 14.66 -0.66
N THR A 132 10.42 14.35 -1.54
CA THR A 132 10.16 14.19 -2.98
C THR A 132 9.85 12.75 -3.31
N GLU A 133 8.82 12.51 -4.13
CA GLU A 133 8.46 11.16 -4.57
C GLU A 133 9.56 10.52 -5.44
N PRO A 134 9.75 9.19 -5.37
CA PRO A 134 10.76 8.49 -6.15
C PRO A 134 10.31 8.23 -7.61
N ALA A 135 9.89 9.28 -8.33
CA ALA A 135 9.30 9.17 -9.68
C ALA A 135 10.22 8.47 -10.71
N ALA A 136 11.54 8.69 -10.63
CA ALA A 136 12.50 8.01 -11.50
C ALA A 136 12.50 6.49 -11.28
N ARG A 137 12.28 6.05 -10.04
CA ARG A 137 12.23 4.63 -9.67
C ARG A 137 10.98 3.97 -10.22
N GLU A 138 9.84 4.64 -10.05
CA GLU A 138 8.57 4.21 -10.63
C GLU A 138 8.71 3.99 -12.14
N ALA A 139 9.22 4.98 -12.87
CA ALA A 139 9.38 4.89 -14.32
C ALA A 139 10.28 3.70 -14.72
N ALA A 140 11.40 3.50 -14.02
CA ALA A 140 12.31 2.39 -14.29
C ALA A 140 11.67 1.02 -14.07
N VAL A 141 10.93 0.84 -12.97
CA VAL A 141 10.25 -0.43 -12.66
C VAL A 141 9.14 -0.71 -13.67
N LEU A 142 8.31 0.28 -13.99
CA LEU A 142 7.23 0.11 -14.96
C LEU A 142 7.77 -0.23 -16.36
N GLN A 143 8.84 0.42 -16.79
CA GLN A 143 9.52 0.11 -18.05
C GLN A 143 10.06 -1.34 -18.05
N GLN A 144 10.66 -1.79 -16.94
CA GLN A 144 11.13 -3.17 -16.82
C GLN A 144 9.97 -4.18 -16.91
N LEU A 145 8.84 -3.92 -16.24
CA LEU A 145 7.67 -4.80 -16.26
C LEU A 145 7.05 -4.87 -17.65
N GLU A 146 6.88 -3.74 -18.33
CA GLU A 146 6.40 -3.69 -19.71
C GLU A 146 7.31 -4.46 -20.67
N ALA A 147 8.63 -4.40 -20.47
CA ALA A 147 9.60 -5.12 -21.29
C ALA A 147 9.64 -6.64 -21.03
N THR A 148 9.26 -7.09 -19.83
CA THR A 148 9.46 -8.49 -19.39
C THR A 148 8.18 -9.30 -19.30
N LEU A 149 7.03 -8.65 -19.09
CA LEU A 149 5.72 -9.28 -18.95
C LEU A 149 4.83 -8.83 -20.10
N PHE A 150 4.58 -9.72 -21.05
CA PHE A 150 3.76 -9.44 -22.23
C PHE A 150 2.34 -8.93 -21.88
N ASP A 151 1.75 -9.46 -20.81
CA ASP A 151 0.40 -9.10 -20.36
C ASP A 151 0.36 -7.88 -19.42
N TRP A 152 1.51 -7.24 -19.16
CA TRP A 152 1.55 -6.02 -18.35
C TRP A 152 0.94 -4.85 -19.15
N PRO A 153 0.09 -4.02 -18.53
CA PRO A 153 -0.53 -2.91 -19.25
C PRO A 153 0.50 -1.85 -19.64
N ALA A 154 0.43 -1.37 -20.89
CA ALA A 154 1.26 -0.28 -21.40
C ALA A 154 1.01 1.06 -20.69
N ALA A 155 -0.17 1.24 -20.10
CA ALA A 155 -0.50 2.40 -19.29
C ALA A 155 -1.37 2.00 -18.10
N ILE A 156 -1.05 2.57 -16.95
CA ILE A 156 -1.87 2.50 -15.74
C ILE A 156 -2.34 3.93 -15.48
N THR A 157 -3.64 4.15 -15.37
CA THR A 157 -4.24 5.48 -15.13
C THR A 157 -4.99 5.47 -13.80
N THR A 158 -5.13 6.64 -13.19
CA THR A 158 -5.86 6.84 -11.92
C THR A 158 -7.22 7.52 -12.12
N ASP A 159 -7.62 7.69 -13.38
CA ASP A 159 -8.79 8.45 -13.84
C ASP A 159 -10.11 7.66 -13.73
#